data_AF-A0A1Y2B193-F1
#
_entry.id   AF-A0A1Y2B193-F1
#
_cell.length_a   1.000
_cell.length_b   1.000
_cell.length_c   1.000
_cell.angle_alpha   90.00
_cell.angle_beta   90.00
_cell.angle_gamma   90.00
#
_symmetry.space_group_name_H-M   'P 1'
#
loop_
_entity.id
_entity.type
_entity.pdbx_description
1 polymer ?
#
loop_
_entity_poly.entity_id
_entity_poly.type
_entity_poly.pdbx_seq_one_letter_code
_entity_poly.pdbx_strand_id
1 'polypeptide(L)'
;MKSFKLNPYDVLDVPYGCTDTDVKKSFRKKSLLIHPDKYKHPQGEEAFDLLKKAEGILSDSSKRGEIDAVMSHSRTLILKSLLGAGYSTSIPDDDPRLINLKPSLDVQIKTKAKEILIEDELTKRR
;
A
#
# COMPACT_ATOMS: atom_id res chain seq x y z
N MET A 1 -6.95 4.88 -20.61
CA MET A 1 -7.61 4.38 -19.39
C MET A 1 -6.86 4.92 -18.18
N LYS A 2 -7.52 5.64 -17.25
CA LYS A 2 -6.87 6.00 -15.98
C LYS A 2 -6.75 4.74 -15.13
N SER A 3 -5.52 4.22 -15.02
CA SER A 3 -5.18 3.08 -14.15
C SER A 3 -5.61 3.37 -12.71
N PHE A 4 -6.15 2.37 -12.01
CA PHE A 4 -6.59 2.52 -10.63
C PHE A 4 -5.44 2.99 -9.73
N LYS A 5 -5.74 3.78 -8.68
CA LYS A 5 -4.72 4.18 -7.71
C LYS A 5 -4.15 2.93 -7.04
N LEU A 6 -2.89 2.61 -7.35
CA LEU A 6 -2.14 1.55 -6.69
C LEU A 6 -1.71 2.04 -5.30
N ASN A 7 -1.69 1.13 -4.33
CA ASN A 7 -1.18 1.39 -3.00
C ASN A 7 0.32 1.76 -3.06
N PRO A 8 0.73 2.98 -2.65
CA PRO A 8 2.13 3.41 -2.71
C PRO A 8 3.09 2.50 -1.92
N TYR A 9 2.63 1.92 -0.80
CA TYR A 9 3.41 0.97 -0.01
C TYR A 9 3.77 -0.29 -0.81
N ASP A 10 2.82 -0.80 -1.60
CA ASP A 10 3.03 -1.98 -2.44
C ASP A 10 3.91 -1.67 -3.66
N VAL A 11 3.75 -0.49 -4.26
CA VAL A 11 4.61 -0.04 -5.38
C VAL A 11 6.07 0.04 -4.94
N LEU A 12 6.32 0.60 -3.75
CA LEU A 12 7.66 0.71 -3.18
C LEU A 12 8.10 -0.57 -2.46
N ASP A 13 7.25 -1.58 -2.31
CA ASP A 13 7.55 -2.82 -1.58
C ASP A 13 8.13 -2.54 -0.18
N VAL A 14 7.42 -1.69 0.57
CA VAL A 14 7.72 -1.33 1.95
C VAL A 14 6.52 -1.62 2.83
N PRO A 15 6.71 -2.02 4.10
CA PRO A 15 5.61 -2.31 4.99
C PRO A 15 4.84 -1.03 5.34
N TYR A 16 3.55 -1.20 5.67
CA TYR A 16 2.79 -0.17 6.34
C TYR A 16 3.45 0.18 7.69
N GLY A 17 3.56 1.46 8.02
CA GLY A 17 4.31 1.92 9.20
C GLY A 17 5.83 2.07 9.00
N CYS A 18 6.35 1.90 7.78
CA CYS A 18 7.76 2.16 7.48
C CYS A 18 8.18 3.62 7.73
N THR A 19 9.48 3.86 7.89
CA THR A 19 9.98 5.24 8.05
C THR A 19 10.23 5.91 6.70
N ASP A 20 10.29 7.24 6.67
CA ASP A 20 10.65 8.00 5.45
C ASP A 20 12.03 7.59 4.91
N THR A 21 12.91 7.13 5.79
CA THR A 21 14.23 6.61 5.41
C THR A 21 14.10 5.32 4.61
N ASP A 22 13.17 4.43 4.99
CA ASP A 22 12.94 3.16 4.29
C ASP A 22 12.30 3.39 2.92
N VAL A 23 11.35 4.33 2.84
CA VAL A 23 10.74 4.80 1.59
C VAL A 23 11.83 5.28 0.61
N LYS A 24 12.72 6.18 1.06
CA LYS A 24 13.82 6.70 0.23
C LYS A 24 14.81 5.61 -0.17
N LYS A 25 15.16 4.71 0.74
CA LYS A 25 16.06 3.58 0.44
C LYS A 25 15.47 2.67 -0.63
N SER A 26 14.20 2.30 -0.49
CA SER A 26 13.53 1.43 -1.47
C SER A 26 13.39 2.12 -2.84
N PHE A 27 12.98 3.39 -2.85
CA PHE A 27 12.89 4.19 -4.08
C PHE A 27 14.23 4.22 -4.82
N ARG A 28 15.34 4.51 -4.13
CA ARG A 28 16.68 4.55 -4.75
C ARG A 28 17.06 3.19 -5.33
N LYS A 29 16.86 2.11 -4.56
CA LYS A 29 17.17 0.75 -5.02
C LYS A 29 16.39 0.39 -6.28
N LYS A 30 15.06 0.61 -6.29
CA LYS A 30 14.20 0.27 -7.42
C LYS A 30 14.45 1.18 -8.63
N SER A 31 14.66 2.47 -8.41
CA SER A 31 14.93 3.44 -9.47
C SER A 31 16.15 3.06 -10.29
N LEU A 32 17.21 2.56 -9.65
CA LEU A 32 18.42 2.12 -10.36
C LEU A 32 18.18 0.92 -11.29
N LEU A 33 17.19 0.07 -10.98
CA LEU A 33 16.85 -1.11 -11.78
C LEU A 33 16.06 -0.76 -13.05
N ILE A 34 15.30 0.33 -13.02
CA ILE A 34 14.39 0.72 -14.12
C ILE A 34 14.69 2.12 -14.68
N HIS A 35 15.86 2.68 -14.37
CA HIS A 35 16.20 4.03 -14.78
C HIS A 35 16.28 4.14 -16.32
N PRO A 36 15.60 5.11 -16.96
CA PRO A 36 15.50 5.21 -18.42
C PRO A 36 16.86 5.41 -19.11
N ASP A 37 17.82 6.02 -18.42
CA ASP A 37 19.21 6.18 -18.91
C ASP A 37 19.96 4.84 -19.03
N LYS A 38 19.68 3.89 -18.14
CA LYS A 38 20.39 2.60 -18.08
C LYS A 38 19.65 1.48 -18.80
N TYR A 39 18.32 1.48 -18.75
CA TYR A 39 17.49 0.41 -19.28
C TYR A 39 16.36 1.01 -20.13
N LYS A 40 16.40 0.72 -21.44
CA LYS A 40 15.37 1.13 -22.39
C LYS A 40 14.38 -0.01 -22.63
N HIS A 41 13.48 -0.21 -21.66
CA HIS A 41 12.34 -1.10 -21.82
C HIS A 41 11.09 -0.27 -22.18
N PRO A 42 10.21 -0.71 -23.09
CA PRO A 42 9.02 0.05 -23.48
C PRO A 42 8.08 0.39 -22.31
N GLN A 43 8.09 -0.43 -21.25
CA GLN A 43 7.31 -0.18 -20.03
C GLN A 43 8.14 0.45 -18.89
N GLY A 44 9.44 0.72 -19.11
CA GLY A 44 10.35 1.22 -18.09
C GLY A 44 10.01 2.64 -17.63
N GLU A 45 9.61 3.50 -18.55
CA GLU A 45 9.18 4.87 -18.25
C GLU A 45 7.92 4.89 -17.37
N GLU A 46 6.90 4.12 -17.74
CA GLU A 46 5.66 4.01 -16.95
C GLU A 46 5.95 3.45 -15.54
N ALA A 47 6.79 2.41 -15.44
CA ALA A 47 7.17 1.82 -14.16
C ALA A 47 7.93 2.83 -13.28
N PHE A 48 8.84 3.62 -13.87
CA PHE A 48 9.60 4.65 -13.16
C PHE A 48 8.69 5.78 -12.68
N ASP A 49 7.74 6.20 -13.51
CA ASP A 49 6.74 7.20 -13.14
C ASP A 49 5.83 6.74 -12.00
N LEU A 50 5.42 5.46 -12.00
CA LEU A 50 4.66 4.87 -10.89
C LEU A 50 5.48 4.88 -9.60
N LEU A 51 6.76 4.50 -9.68
CA LEU A 51 7.67 4.49 -8.54
C LEU A 51 7.86 5.90 -7.96
N LYS A 52 8.04 6.91 -8.84
CA LYS A 52 8.18 8.32 -8.46
C LYS A 52 6.90 8.88 -7.84
N LYS A 53 5.74 8.54 -8.39
CA LYS A 53 4.44 8.92 -7.80
C LYS A 53 4.24 8.32 -6.42
N ALA A 54 4.59 7.04 -6.24
CA ALA A 54 4.48 6.37 -4.94
C ALA A 54 5.37 7.02 -3.88
N GLU A 55 6.63 7.30 -4.21
CA GLU A 55 7.55 8.01 -3.31
C GLU A 55 7.04 9.41 -2.98
N GLY A 56 6.56 10.17 -3.97
CA GLY A 56 6.01 11.50 -3.73
C GLY A 56 4.74 11.51 -2.85
N ILE A 57 3.95 10.44 -2.86
CA ILE A 57 2.79 10.29 -1.96
C ILE A 57 3.26 9.97 -0.54
N LEU A 58 4.20 9.03 -0.38
CA LEU A 58 4.68 8.62 0.95
C LEU A 58 5.60 9.66 1.60
N SER A 59 6.24 10.53 0.82
CA SER A 59 7.08 11.62 1.32
C SER A 59 6.28 12.88 1.72
N ASP A 60 5.01 12.98 1.31
CA ASP A 60 4.10 14.07 1.67
C ASP A 60 3.21 13.62 2.84
N SER A 61 3.33 14.27 4.00
CA SER A 61 2.62 13.87 5.21
C SER A 61 1.10 13.91 5.07
N SER A 62 0.55 14.87 4.31
CA SER A 62 -0.90 14.95 4.08
C SER A 62 -1.37 13.80 3.22
N LYS A 63 -0.70 13.57 2.08
CA LYS A 63 -1.10 12.50 1.15
C LYS A 63 -0.87 11.12 1.75
N ARG A 64 0.22 10.95 2.50
CA ARG A 64 0.49 9.72 3.25
C ARG A 64 -0.61 9.45 4.27
N GLY A 65 -1.08 10.47 4.98
CA GLY A 65 -2.18 10.36 5.93
C GLY A 65 -3.47 9.82 5.32
N GLU A 66 -3.80 10.21 4.08
CA GLU A 66 -4.95 9.66 3.35
C GLU A 66 -4.81 8.15 3.09
N ILE A 67 -3.62 7.71 2.65
CA ILE A 67 -3.33 6.29 2.42
C ILE A 67 -3.33 5.52 3.73
N ASP A 68 -2.74 6.09 4.79
CA ASP A 68 -2.68 5.47 6.12
C ASP A 68 -4.06 5.29 6.72
N ALA A 69 -4.98 6.23 6.49
CA ALA A 69 -6.38 6.09 6.89
C ALA A 69 -7.04 4.90 6.19
N VAL A 70 -6.79 4.71 4.89
CA VAL A 70 -7.29 3.55 4.14
C VAL A 70 -6.69 2.25 4.67
N MET A 71 -5.39 2.20 4.94
CA MET A 71 -4.71 1.01 5.48
C MET A 71 -5.25 0.65 6.89
N SER A 72 -5.40 1.64 7.76
CA SER A 72 -5.95 1.47 9.11
C SER A 72 -7.42 1.02 9.07
N HIS A 73 -8.21 1.62 8.18
CA HIS A 73 -9.61 1.21 7.98
C HIS A 73 -9.69 -0.23 7.47
N SER A 74 -8.85 -0.59 6.49
CA SER A 74 -8.77 -1.95 5.94
C SER A 74 -8.41 -2.97 7.02
N ARG A 75 -7.41 -2.67 7.86
CA ARG A 75 -7.04 -3.48 9.03
C ARG A 75 -8.22 -3.69 9.97
N THR A 76 -8.93 -2.61 10.29
CA THR A 76 -10.11 -2.66 11.16
C THR A 76 -11.20 -3.57 10.59
N LEU A 77 -11.49 -3.47 9.29
CA LEU A 77 -12.50 -4.32 8.64
C LEU A 77 -12.11 -5.79 8.64
N ILE A 78 -10.85 -6.11 8.33
CA ILE A 78 -10.35 -7.49 8.36
C ILE A 78 -10.42 -8.06 9.78
N LEU A 79 -9.96 -7.31 10.79
CA LEU A 79 -10.02 -7.77 12.19
C LEU A 79 -11.46 -8.00 12.66
N LYS A 80 -12.40 -7.11 12.31
CA LYS A 80 -13.82 -7.31 12.61
C LYS A 80 -14.40 -8.53 11.90
N SER A 81 -13.98 -8.79 10.67
CA SER A 81 -14.42 -9.96 9.91
C SER A 81 -13.87 -11.27 10.49
N LEU A 82 -12.62 -11.28 10.98
CA LEU A 82 -11.96 -12.47 11.50
C LEU A 82 -12.34 -12.80 12.94
N LEU A 83 -12.44 -11.78 13.80
CA LEU A 83 -12.67 -11.96 15.23
C LEU A 83 -14.14 -11.76 15.61
N GLY A 84 -14.91 -11.02 14.80
CA GLY A 84 -16.28 -10.62 15.09
C GLY A 84 -16.37 -9.20 15.66
N ALA A 85 -17.54 -8.58 15.50
CA ALA A 85 -17.77 -7.16 15.81
C ALA A 85 -17.63 -6.78 17.30
N GLY A 86 -17.64 -7.75 18.21
CA GLY A 86 -17.50 -7.53 19.66
C GLY A 86 -16.05 -7.52 20.16
N TYR A 87 -15.06 -7.76 19.30
CA TYR A 87 -13.65 -7.83 19.70
C TYR A 87 -12.93 -6.51 19.48
N SER A 88 -11.97 -6.21 20.37
CA SER A 88 -11.09 -5.06 20.23
C SER A 88 -10.26 -5.19 18.95
N THR A 89 -10.26 -4.14 18.14
CA THR A 89 -9.44 -4.04 16.91
C THR A 89 -8.02 -3.53 17.20
N SER A 90 -7.69 -3.29 18.46
CA SER A 90 -6.37 -2.82 18.92
C SER A 90 -5.45 -3.97 19.35
N ILE A 91 -5.52 -5.10 18.66
CA ILE A 91 -4.60 -6.22 18.92
C ILE A 91 -3.29 -6.02 18.16
N PRO A 92 -2.14 -6.46 18.71
CA PRO A 92 -0.86 -6.44 18.00
C PRO A 92 -0.85 -7.46 16.85
N ASP A 93 -0.06 -7.20 15.82
CA ASP A 93 0.03 -8.10 14.65
C ASP A 93 0.64 -9.47 14.99
N ASP A 94 1.42 -9.55 16.08
CA ASP A 94 2.03 -10.78 16.61
C ASP A 94 1.08 -11.63 17.46
N ASP A 95 -0.21 -11.28 17.55
CA ASP A 95 -1.19 -12.05 18.30
C ASP A 95 -1.30 -13.49 17.76
N PRO A 96 -1.27 -14.55 18.61
CA PRO A 96 -1.37 -15.94 18.17
C PRO A 96 -2.58 -16.26 17.26
N ARG A 97 -3.64 -15.46 17.34
CA ARG A 97 -4.83 -15.58 16.48
C ARG A 97 -4.60 -15.09 15.06
N LEU A 98 -3.56 -14.28 14.82
CA LEU A 98 -3.25 -13.62 13.56
C LEU A 98 -2.04 -14.24 12.84
N ILE A 99 -1.07 -14.79 13.57
CA ILE A 99 0.20 -15.27 13.02
C ILE A 99 0.08 -16.44 12.02
N ASN A 100 -0.98 -17.25 12.11
CA ASN A 100 -1.15 -18.46 11.29
C ASN A 100 -2.22 -18.32 10.18
N LEU A 101 -2.63 -17.08 9.87
CA LEU A 101 -3.62 -16.82 8.82
C LEU A 101 -3.09 -17.16 7.43
N LYS A 102 -3.94 -17.74 6.58
CA LYS A 102 -3.67 -18.00 5.16
C LYS A 102 -4.81 -17.43 4.31
N PRO A 103 -4.57 -16.38 3.49
CA PRO A 103 -3.33 -15.60 3.37
C PRO A 103 -3.00 -14.82 4.65
N SER A 104 -1.75 -14.33 4.78
CA SER A 104 -1.30 -13.58 5.96
C SER A 104 -2.13 -12.31 6.18
N LEU A 105 -2.16 -11.80 7.40
CA LEU A 105 -2.91 -10.60 7.74
C LEU A 105 -2.53 -9.40 6.85
N ASP A 106 -1.24 -9.15 6.65
CA ASP A 106 -0.74 -8.07 5.78
C ASP A 106 -1.29 -8.19 4.35
N VAL A 107 -1.31 -9.39 3.78
CA VAL A 107 -1.86 -9.64 2.43
C VAL A 107 -3.37 -9.39 2.39
N GLN A 108 -4.11 -9.77 3.44
CA GLN A 108 -5.54 -9.49 3.53
C GLN A 108 -5.82 -7.98 3.62
N ILE A 109 -5.03 -7.26 4.43
CA ILE A 109 -5.14 -5.81 4.58
C ILE A 109 -4.86 -5.11 3.25
N LYS A 110 -3.78 -5.49 2.55
CA LYS A 110 -3.42 -4.93 1.23
C LYS A 110 -4.50 -5.19 0.19
N THR A 111 -5.03 -6.41 0.16
CA THR A 111 -6.15 -6.76 -0.73
C THR A 111 -7.35 -5.87 -0.45
N LYS A 112 -7.70 -5.69 0.83
CA LYS A 112 -8.85 -4.86 1.21
C LYS A 112 -8.65 -3.38 0.90
N ALA A 113 -7.44 -2.86 1.14
CA ALA A 113 -7.09 -1.49 0.79
C ALA A 113 -7.21 -1.24 -0.71
N LYS A 114 -6.75 -2.20 -1.53
CA LYS A 114 -6.89 -2.15 -2.99
C LYS A 114 -8.36 -2.09 -3.42
N GLU A 115 -9.24 -2.89 -2.82
CA GLU A 115 -10.69 -2.83 -3.08
C GLU A 115 -11.27 -1.45 -2.78
N ILE A 116 -10.96 -0.90 -1.61
CA ILE A 116 -11.48 0.41 -1.17
C ILE A 116 -11.01 1.53 -2.12
N LEU A 117 -9.72 1.52 -2.51
CA LEU A 117 -9.19 2.52 -3.44
C LEU A 117 -9.82 2.43 -4.83
N ILE A 118 -10.15 1.23 -5.28
CA ILE A 118 -10.86 1.01 -6.55
C ILE A 118 -12.30 1.53 -6.45
N GLU A 119 -13.00 1.22 -5.35
CA GLU A 119 -14.39 1.64 -5.14
C GLU A 119 -14.54 3.16 -5.01
N ASP A 120 -13.63 3.83 -4.30
CA ASP A 120 -13.56 5.29 -4.21
C ASP A 120 -13.36 5.94 -5.59
N GLU A 121 -12.43 5.39 -6.38
CA GLU A 121 -12.16 5.85 -7.74
C GLU A 121 -13.36 5.62 -8.69
N LEU A 122 -14.07 4.50 -8.56
CA LEU A 122 -15.29 4.23 -9.33
C LEU A 122 -16.43 5.16 -8.94
N THR A 123 -16.57 5.47 -7.65
CA THR A 123 -17.62 6.36 -7.15
C THR A 123 -17.42 7.79 -7.64
N LYS A 124 -16.18 8.28 -7.66
CA LYS A 124 -15.83 9.63 -8.17
C LYS A 124 -16.04 9.80 -9.68
N ARG A 125 -16.17 8.71 -10.43
CA ARG A 125 -16.40 8.71 -11.88
C ARG A 125 -17.88 8.65 -12.26
N ARG A 126 -18.76 8.37 -11.30
CA ARG A 126 -20.21 8.42 -11.48
C ARG A 126 -20.73 9.84 -11.27
#